data_AF-A0A947UWZ9-F1
#
_entry.id   AF-A0A947UWZ9-F1
#
_cell.length_a   1.000
_cell.length_b   1.000
_cell.length_c   1.000
_cell.angle_alpha   90.00
_cell.angle_beta   90.00
_cell.angle_gamma   90.00
#
_symmetry.space_group_name_H-M   'P 1'
#
loop_
_entity.id
_entity.type
_entity.pdbx_description
1 polymer ?
#
loop_
_entity_poly.entity_id
_entity_poly.type
_entity_poly.pdbx_seq_one_letter_code
_entity_poly.pdbx_strand_id
1 'polypeptide(L)'
;MPRHRSGAIFRAAWPTPQIDRLLRAATLPDDALAAESWRAFEAAADFDQLTAGEMRLIGLAARRLATLAPDSPMRPRIEGIERANWSRSQLAIGEASAGMRALQAAGVEMLVIKGAMRAATGDAGARGRMLNDVDVVVRPGDLARAYEILTDDGWRPAGSGSVVYHASRLSDAVGINLVRGRFGNLDLHRTPFHPPYELADDDAAIWQRSLAGTVGYASVRAPSPTDAVTISMAHGALDAHKSSDWLADIAASIDRGVDWNMLEEVVSRRRLQAAAAIALGYVSDRLDREVPVELQRKFERSAYSHPFGLLAAAAETRPKARTVGLAWLLRAVAKQGRLWRTHRRSSARRRVVLSRPIIGRAPTETAVRTLQKVLELPDRGDGEAWDGSIDLTLALDLPPAMRRIDFEVNSLTRHHVRLRTLVLGRGARARLLRFRFPLSLAEGEGAPTLNAVPSRRFNAGAPDEMLARYGATPFQIVSIKARKGA
;
A
#
# COMPACT_ATOMS: atom_id res chain seq x y z
N MET A 1 18.79 31.80 26.93
CA MET A 1 18.61 31.79 25.46
C MET A 1 17.15 31.51 25.12
N PRO A 2 16.49 32.27 24.23
CA PRO A 2 15.07 32.13 23.98
C PRO A 2 14.81 30.86 23.17
N ARG A 3 14.02 29.92 23.72
CA ARG A 3 13.59 28.70 23.04
C ARG A 3 12.76 29.09 21.82
N HIS A 4 13.31 28.90 20.62
CA HIS A 4 12.66 29.15 19.34
C HIS A 4 11.27 28.49 19.28
N ARG A 5 10.21 29.31 19.14
CA ARG A 5 8.85 28.86 18.77
C ARG A 5 8.83 28.18 17.38
N SER A 6 9.90 28.35 16.60
CA SER A 6 10.18 27.87 15.23
C SER A 6 10.32 26.35 15.05
N GLY A 7 9.87 25.52 16.01
CA GLY A 7 9.90 24.06 15.88
C GLY A 7 8.63 23.34 16.35
N ALA A 8 7.65 24.10 16.88
CA ALA A 8 6.47 23.51 17.51
C ALA A 8 5.62 22.67 16.53
N ILE A 9 5.53 23.08 15.27
CA ILE A 9 4.77 22.36 14.24
C ILE A 9 5.39 21.00 13.89
N PHE A 10 6.73 20.93 13.79
CA PHE A 10 7.43 19.67 13.52
C PHE A 10 7.29 18.70 14.70
N ARG A 11 7.51 19.20 15.92
CA ARG A 11 7.35 18.40 17.15
C ARG A 11 5.94 17.90 17.36
N ALA A 12 4.93 18.68 16.97
CA ALA A 12 3.56 18.25 17.08
C ALA A 12 3.17 17.15 16.06
N ALA A 13 4.07 16.80 15.13
CA ALA A 13 3.96 15.67 14.22
C ALA A 13 4.72 14.41 14.69
N TRP A 14 5.43 14.50 15.81
CA TRP A 14 6.14 13.36 16.40
C TRP A 14 5.19 12.31 16.98
N PRO A 15 5.70 11.08 17.20
CA PRO A 15 4.92 10.00 17.79
C PRO A 15 4.29 10.34 19.15
N THR A 16 3.26 9.57 19.52
CA THR A 16 2.65 9.69 20.86
C THR A 16 3.66 9.31 21.95
N PRO A 17 3.45 9.73 23.22
CA PRO A 17 4.37 9.40 24.31
C PRO A 17 4.66 7.89 24.46
N GLN A 18 3.66 7.02 24.27
CA GLN A 18 3.88 5.57 24.37
C GLN A 18 4.76 5.03 23.24
N ILE A 19 4.51 5.47 22.01
CA ILE A 19 5.33 5.09 20.86
C ILE A 19 6.75 5.66 20.97
N ASP A 20 6.89 6.89 21.46
CA ASP A 20 8.18 7.51 21.71
C ASP A 20 9.02 6.71 22.71
N ARG A 21 8.43 6.29 23.84
CA ARG A 21 9.10 5.45 24.83
C ARG A 21 9.58 4.12 24.24
N LEU A 22 8.75 3.46 23.43
CA LEU A 22 9.12 2.21 22.77
C LEU A 22 10.22 2.40 21.72
N LEU A 23 10.17 3.48 20.92
CA LEU A 23 11.23 3.82 19.97
C LEU A 23 12.55 4.09 20.70
N ARG A 24 12.50 4.84 21.81
CA ARG A 24 13.66 5.12 22.65
C ARG A 24 14.24 3.84 23.25
N ALA A 25 13.42 2.98 23.84
CA ALA A 25 13.84 1.68 24.36
C ALA A 25 14.46 0.77 23.28
N ALA A 26 13.96 0.83 22.05
CA ALA A 26 14.47 0.04 20.94
C ALA A 26 15.80 0.58 20.38
N THR A 27 16.03 1.90 20.38
CA THR A 27 17.03 2.52 19.50
C THR A 27 18.04 3.43 20.16
N LEU A 28 17.80 3.97 21.37
CA LEU A 28 18.76 4.86 22.02
C LEU A 28 20.14 4.19 22.17
N PRO A 29 21.27 4.89 21.97
CA PRO A 29 22.59 4.32 22.20
C PRO A 29 22.87 4.11 23.69
N ASP A 30 22.41 5.04 24.53
CA ASP A 30 22.51 4.96 25.99
C ASP A 30 21.50 3.95 26.55
N ASP A 31 22.02 2.84 27.05
CA ASP A 31 21.25 1.74 27.62
C ASP A 31 20.50 2.14 28.92
N ALA A 32 21.03 3.06 29.73
CA ALA A 32 20.36 3.51 30.94
C ALA A 32 19.11 4.34 30.59
N LEU A 33 19.21 5.25 29.62
CA LEU A 33 18.08 6.04 29.12
C LEU A 33 17.07 5.17 28.35
N ALA A 34 17.55 4.15 27.62
CA ALA A 34 16.69 3.16 26.96
C ALA A 34 15.88 2.35 27.99
N ALA A 35 16.54 1.86 29.05
CA ALA A 35 15.89 1.12 30.13
C ALA A 35 14.90 1.98 30.92
N GLU A 36 15.22 3.25 31.18
CA GLU A 36 14.28 4.20 31.80
C GLU A 36 13.03 4.41 30.93
N SER A 37 13.23 4.56 29.62
CA SER A 37 12.13 4.70 28.66
C SER A 37 11.22 3.46 28.65
N TRP A 38 11.81 2.26 28.71
CA TRP A 38 11.06 1.02 28.85
C TRP A 38 10.24 0.99 30.16
N ARG A 39 10.87 1.25 31.32
CA ARG A 39 10.17 1.26 32.61
C ARG A 39 8.99 2.23 32.64
N ALA A 40 9.16 3.42 32.04
CA ALA A 40 8.10 4.41 31.94
C ALA A 40 6.96 3.97 31.00
N PHE A 41 7.25 3.18 29.96
CA PHE A 41 6.22 2.56 29.13
C PHE A 41 5.50 1.46 29.90
N GLU A 42 6.25 0.53 30.48
CA GLU A 42 5.74 -0.63 31.22
C GLU A 42 4.80 -0.22 32.37
N ALA A 43 5.16 0.83 33.13
CA ALA A 43 4.34 1.34 34.21
C ALA A 43 3.02 1.99 33.76
N ALA A 44 2.91 2.43 32.50
CA ALA A 44 1.77 3.17 31.98
C ALA A 44 0.92 2.37 30.97
N ALA A 45 1.44 1.25 30.46
CA ALA A 45 0.81 0.47 29.41
C ALA A 45 -0.12 -0.59 30.01
N ASP A 46 -1.31 -0.74 29.42
CA ASP A 46 -2.16 -1.91 29.61
C ASP A 46 -1.75 -2.97 28.57
N PHE A 47 -1.04 -4.00 29.03
CA PHE A 47 -0.52 -5.06 28.15
C PHE A 47 -1.62 -5.93 27.53
N ASP A 48 -2.84 -5.92 28.09
CA ASP A 48 -4.00 -6.63 27.54
C ASP A 48 -4.73 -5.79 26.47
N GLN A 49 -4.35 -4.52 26.30
CA GLN A 49 -4.93 -3.58 25.32
C GLN A 49 -3.89 -2.95 24.38
N LEU A 50 -2.76 -3.64 24.15
CA LEU A 50 -1.71 -3.15 23.25
C LEU A 50 -2.21 -2.97 21.82
N THR A 51 -1.87 -1.84 21.22
CA THR A 51 -2.10 -1.60 19.80
C THR A 51 -1.13 -2.42 18.94
N ALA A 52 -1.49 -2.64 17.67
CA ALA A 52 -0.61 -3.29 16.71
C ALA A 52 0.74 -2.55 16.54
N GLY A 53 0.77 -1.22 16.65
CA GLY A 53 2.00 -0.43 16.59
C GLY A 53 2.91 -0.67 17.79
N GLU A 54 2.34 -0.76 19.00
CA GLU A 54 3.09 -1.05 20.23
C GLU A 54 3.65 -2.47 20.20
N MET A 55 2.86 -3.47 19.84
CA MET A 55 3.34 -4.86 19.72
C MET A 55 4.50 -4.99 18.71
N ARG A 56 4.48 -4.23 17.61
CA ARG A 56 5.58 -4.21 16.64
C ARG A 56 6.86 -3.63 17.23
N LEU A 57 6.77 -2.53 17.97
CA LEU A 57 7.94 -1.88 18.57
C LEU A 57 8.46 -2.64 19.80
N ILE A 58 7.59 -3.28 20.58
CA ILE A 58 7.99 -4.23 21.63
C ILE A 58 8.79 -5.37 21.01
N GLY A 59 8.31 -5.95 19.89
CA GLY A 59 9.06 -6.97 19.16
C GLY A 59 10.42 -6.48 18.66
N LEU A 60 10.49 -5.22 18.19
CA LEU A 60 11.76 -4.60 17.79
C LEU A 60 12.72 -4.41 18.97
N ALA A 61 12.21 -4.03 20.14
CA ALA A 61 12.98 -3.81 21.35
C ALA A 61 13.35 -5.11 22.09
N ALA A 62 12.61 -6.21 21.87
CA ALA A 62 12.61 -7.42 22.69
C ALA A 62 14.01 -7.96 23.01
N ARG A 63 14.88 -8.04 22.00
CA ARG A 63 16.26 -8.49 22.17
C ARG A 63 17.07 -7.58 23.10
N ARG A 64 16.92 -6.26 22.99
CA ARG A 64 17.58 -5.31 23.90
C ARG A 64 16.95 -5.37 25.29
N LEU A 65 15.64 -5.52 25.38
CA LEU A 65 14.95 -5.62 26.67
C LEU A 65 15.36 -6.84 27.49
N ALA A 66 15.93 -7.88 26.85
CA ALA A 66 16.51 -9.01 27.58
C ALA A 66 17.68 -8.59 28.47
N THR A 67 18.42 -7.55 28.08
CA THR A 67 19.54 -7.00 28.88
C THR A 67 19.15 -5.73 29.64
N LEU A 68 18.31 -4.88 29.07
CA LEU A 68 17.91 -3.59 29.66
C LEU A 68 16.91 -3.72 30.82
N ALA A 69 16.08 -4.76 30.79
CA ALA A 69 15.03 -4.98 31.78
C ALA A 69 14.84 -6.48 32.05
N PRO A 70 15.88 -7.17 32.57
CA PRO A 70 15.85 -8.62 32.80
C PRO A 70 14.75 -9.00 33.81
N ASP A 71 14.51 -8.15 34.81
CA ASP A 71 13.53 -8.39 35.88
C ASP A 71 12.13 -7.85 35.57
N SER A 72 11.86 -7.48 34.31
CA SER A 72 10.53 -7.00 33.90
C SER A 72 9.47 -8.07 34.19
N PRO A 73 8.38 -7.76 34.92
CA PRO A 73 7.30 -8.73 35.13
C PRO A 73 6.64 -9.14 33.81
N MET A 74 6.76 -8.32 32.75
CA MET A 74 6.22 -8.57 31.42
C MET A 74 7.14 -9.40 30.52
N ARG A 75 8.30 -9.89 31.01
CA ARG A 75 9.25 -10.71 30.24
C ARG A 75 8.59 -11.81 29.40
N PRO A 76 7.70 -12.68 29.94
CA PRO A 76 7.07 -13.73 29.13
C PRO A 76 6.19 -13.19 27.99
N ARG A 77 5.51 -12.05 28.22
CA ARG A 77 4.67 -11.39 27.20
C ARG A 77 5.52 -10.80 26.08
N ILE A 78 6.65 -10.14 26.41
CA ILE A 78 7.60 -9.59 25.43
C ILE A 78 8.14 -10.71 24.52
N GLU A 79 8.57 -11.83 25.10
CA GLU A 79 9.06 -12.99 24.34
C GLU A 79 7.97 -13.62 23.47
N GLY A 80 6.74 -13.69 23.98
CA GLY A 80 5.57 -14.11 23.20
C GLY A 80 5.37 -13.21 21.97
N ILE A 81 5.43 -11.89 22.14
CA ILE A 81 5.30 -10.90 21.06
C ILE A 81 6.45 -11.04 20.04
N GLU A 82 7.69 -11.16 20.49
CA GLU A 82 8.85 -11.36 19.61
C GLU A 82 8.71 -12.64 18.78
N ARG A 83 8.42 -13.78 19.43
CA ARG A 83 8.22 -15.06 18.74
C ARG A 83 7.08 -14.98 17.73
N ALA A 84 5.95 -14.37 18.10
CA ALA A 84 4.81 -14.22 17.19
C ALA A 84 5.15 -13.35 15.97
N ASN A 85 5.83 -12.21 16.18
CA ASN A 85 6.25 -11.31 15.10
C ASN A 85 7.28 -11.98 14.18
N TRP A 86 8.27 -12.68 14.74
CA TRP A 86 9.28 -13.42 13.99
C TRP A 86 8.65 -14.52 13.16
N SER A 87 7.82 -15.37 13.79
CA SER A 87 7.17 -16.51 13.12
C SER A 87 6.30 -16.04 11.96
N ARG A 88 5.51 -14.97 12.17
CA ARG A 88 4.69 -14.39 11.11
C ARG A 88 5.53 -13.80 9.97
N SER A 89 6.66 -13.18 10.27
CA SER A 89 7.58 -12.65 9.26
C SER A 89 8.22 -13.77 8.45
N GLN A 90 8.65 -14.87 9.09
CA GLN A 90 9.22 -16.03 8.41
C GLN A 90 8.20 -16.75 7.53
N LEU A 91 6.94 -16.86 7.98
CA LEU A 91 5.86 -17.40 7.15
C LEU A 91 5.58 -16.52 5.92
N ALA A 92 5.54 -15.19 6.09
CA ALA A 92 5.34 -14.26 4.98
C ALA A 92 6.51 -14.31 3.98
N ILE A 93 7.76 -14.29 4.46
CA ILE A 93 8.96 -14.43 3.62
C ILE A 93 8.97 -15.80 2.93
N GLY A 94 8.65 -16.88 3.65
CA GLY A 94 8.64 -18.24 3.13
C GLY A 94 7.62 -18.41 2.00
N GLU A 95 6.41 -17.91 2.15
CA GLU A 95 5.40 -17.95 1.08
C GLU A 95 5.76 -16.99 -0.08
N ALA A 96 6.36 -15.83 0.19
CA ALA A 96 6.85 -14.91 -0.85
C ALA A 96 8.07 -15.44 -1.64
N SER A 97 8.88 -16.30 -1.02
CA SER A 97 10.12 -16.86 -1.58
C SER A 97 9.90 -17.49 -2.96
N ALA A 98 8.82 -18.27 -3.13
CA ALA A 98 8.53 -18.93 -4.40
C ALA A 98 8.37 -17.92 -5.55
N GLY A 99 7.56 -16.88 -5.34
CA GLY A 99 7.36 -15.81 -6.33
C GLY A 99 8.63 -15.02 -6.60
N MET A 100 9.38 -14.67 -5.55
CA MET A 100 10.66 -13.96 -5.70
C MET A 100 11.71 -14.78 -6.47
N ARG A 101 11.78 -16.09 -6.22
CA ARG A 101 12.69 -16.99 -6.95
C ARG A 101 12.26 -17.17 -8.40
N ALA A 102 10.96 -17.18 -8.70
CA ALA A 102 10.46 -17.21 -10.08
C ALA A 102 10.87 -15.94 -10.84
N LEU A 103 10.75 -14.76 -10.21
CA LEU A 103 11.25 -13.50 -10.77
C LEU A 103 12.76 -13.54 -11.03
N GLN A 104 13.54 -14.00 -10.04
CA GLN A 104 14.99 -14.14 -10.18
C GLN A 104 15.36 -15.08 -11.33
N ALA A 105 14.70 -16.24 -11.44
CA ALA A 105 14.96 -17.22 -12.50
C ALA A 105 14.65 -16.66 -13.90
N ALA A 106 13.70 -15.73 -14.01
CA ALA A 106 13.40 -15.00 -15.23
C ALA A 106 14.35 -13.82 -15.50
N GLY A 107 15.33 -13.57 -14.62
CA GLY A 107 16.26 -12.44 -14.74
C GLY A 107 15.67 -11.09 -14.35
N VAL A 108 14.56 -11.07 -13.61
CA VAL A 108 13.97 -9.82 -13.09
C VAL A 108 14.73 -9.39 -11.83
N GLU A 109 15.43 -8.25 -11.92
CA GLU A 109 16.12 -7.66 -10.78
C GLU A 109 15.11 -7.07 -9.79
N MET A 110 15.28 -7.36 -8.50
CA MET A 110 14.38 -6.90 -7.43
C MET A 110 15.14 -6.05 -6.42
N LEU A 111 14.65 -4.83 -6.16
CA LEU A 111 15.08 -3.97 -5.07
C LEU A 111 14.06 -4.07 -3.93
N VAL A 112 14.45 -4.64 -2.80
CA VAL A 112 13.59 -4.67 -1.61
C VAL A 112 13.63 -3.34 -0.86
N ILE A 113 12.46 -2.87 -0.43
CA ILE A 113 12.33 -1.62 0.33
C ILE A 113 11.61 -1.87 1.66
N LYS A 114 11.50 -0.82 2.49
CA LYS A 114 10.86 -0.86 3.81
C LYS A 114 11.44 -1.98 4.68
N GLY A 115 10.61 -2.73 5.41
CA GLY A 115 11.12 -3.73 6.35
C GLY A 115 11.97 -4.82 5.69
N ALA A 116 11.66 -5.21 4.45
CA ALA A 116 12.37 -6.29 3.76
C ALA A 116 13.85 -5.95 3.50
N MET A 117 14.19 -4.65 3.39
CA MET A 117 15.57 -4.22 3.22
C MET A 117 16.47 -4.64 4.40
N ARG A 118 15.94 -4.63 5.64
CA ARG A 118 16.71 -4.97 6.84
C ARG A 118 17.01 -6.45 6.91
N ALA A 119 16.03 -7.27 6.51
CA ALA A 119 16.22 -8.70 6.35
C ALA A 119 17.29 -9.00 5.26
N ALA A 120 17.29 -8.25 4.16
CA ALA A 120 18.19 -8.48 3.03
C ALA A 120 19.68 -8.27 3.36
N THR A 121 20.00 -7.29 4.22
CA THR A 121 21.39 -6.95 4.54
C THR A 121 21.93 -7.68 5.78
N GLY A 122 21.19 -8.65 6.32
CA GLY A 122 21.63 -9.42 7.49
C GLY A 122 21.77 -8.59 8.77
N ASP A 123 21.05 -7.46 8.88
CA ASP A 123 21.10 -6.60 10.06
C ASP A 123 20.67 -7.40 11.30
N ALA A 124 21.50 -7.38 12.35
CA ALA A 124 21.22 -8.07 13.61
C ALA A 124 19.88 -7.62 14.24
N GLY A 125 19.43 -6.40 13.94
CA GLY A 125 18.12 -5.87 14.33
C GLY A 125 16.93 -6.36 13.49
N ALA A 126 17.15 -7.16 12.44
CA ALA A 126 16.08 -7.68 11.58
C ALA A 126 15.16 -8.67 12.31
N ARG A 127 15.64 -9.36 13.36
CA ARG A 127 14.86 -10.39 14.09
C ARG A 127 13.61 -9.85 14.81
N GLY A 128 13.61 -8.58 15.20
CA GLY A 128 12.46 -7.93 15.84
C GLY A 128 11.57 -7.13 14.90
N ARG A 129 12.03 -6.85 13.66
CA ARG A 129 11.31 -6.03 12.70
C ARG A 129 10.26 -6.87 11.95
N MET A 130 9.01 -6.79 12.40
CA MET A 130 7.92 -7.54 11.79
C MET A 130 7.67 -7.16 10.31
N LEU A 131 7.64 -8.17 9.45
CA LEU A 131 7.27 -8.11 8.02
C LEU A 131 5.89 -8.74 7.83
N ASN A 132 4.94 -7.98 7.27
CA ASN A 132 3.61 -8.50 6.91
C ASN A 132 3.45 -8.72 5.40
N ASP A 133 4.37 -8.16 4.64
CA ASP A 133 4.48 -8.09 3.21
C ASP A 133 5.96 -7.96 2.84
N VAL A 134 6.27 -8.35 1.61
CA VAL A 134 7.57 -8.09 0.99
C VAL A 134 7.36 -7.05 -0.11
N ASP A 135 7.80 -5.82 0.13
CA ASP A 135 7.81 -4.76 -0.87
C ASP A 135 9.01 -4.92 -1.80
N VAL A 136 8.74 -5.19 -3.07
CA VAL A 136 9.76 -5.29 -4.13
C VAL A 136 9.52 -4.21 -5.17
N VAL A 137 10.57 -3.47 -5.51
CA VAL A 137 10.60 -2.59 -6.66
C VAL A 137 11.29 -3.35 -7.80
N VAL A 138 10.67 -3.34 -8.98
CA VAL A 138 11.31 -3.86 -10.21
C VAL A 138 11.60 -2.70 -11.15
N ARG A 139 12.45 -2.93 -12.16
CA ARG A 139 12.67 -1.93 -13.22
C ARG A 139 11.34 -1.62 -13.91
N PRO A 140 11.07 -0.36 -14.31
CA PRO A 140 9.82 -0.01 -14.98
C PRO A 140 9.52 -0.87 -16.22
N GLY A 141 10.55 -1.26 -16.98
CA GLY A 141 10.42 -2.14 -18.15
C GLY A 141 10.05 -3.59 -17.81
N ASP A 142 10.37 -4.05 -16.61
CA ASP A 142 10.07 -5.42 -16.15
C ASP A 142 8.74 -5.54 -15.42
N LEU A 143 8.03 -4.43 -15.15
CA LEU A 143 6.83 -4.45 -14.31
C LEU A 143 5.73 -5.36 -14.85
N ALA A 144 5.44 -5.29 -16.15
CA ALA A 144 4.43 -6.13 -16.78
C ALA A 144 4.83 -7.61 -16.76
N ARG A 145 6.08 -7.90 -17.12
CA ARG A 145 6.65 -9.24 -17.09
C ARG A 145 6.66 -9.84 -15.68
N ALA A 146 7.04 -9.07 -14.68
CA ALA A 146 7.03 -9.48 -13.28
C ALA A 146 5.62 -9.79 -12.78
N TYR A 147 4.66 -8.95 -13.15
CA TYR A 147 3.25 -9.18 -12.85
C TYR A 147 2.74 -10.49 -13.47
N GLU A 148 3.02 -10.72 -14.77
CA GLU A 148 2.64 -11.93 -15.49
C GLU A 148 3.23 -13.18 -14.83
N ILE A 149 4.54 -13.21 -14.59
CA ILE A 149 5.24 -14.33 -13.91
C ILE A 149 4.56 -14.66 -12.57
N LEU A 150 4.30 -13.66 -11.74
CA LEU A 150 3.65 -13.87 -10.46
C LEU A 150 2.23 -14.41 -10.64
N THR A 151 1.46 -13.88 -11.59
CA THR A 151 0.08 -14.33 -11.81
C THR A 151 -0.02 -15.73 -12.40
N ASP A 152 0.94 -16.13 -13.23
CA ASP A 152 1.06 -17.48 -13.78
C ASP A 152 1.49 -18.49 -12.70
N ASP A 153 2.33 -18.06 -11.75
CA ASP A 153 2.65 -18.79 -10.52
C ASP A 153 1.48 -18.81 -9.50
N GLY A 154 0.33 -18.22 -9.85
CA GLY A 154 -0.90 -18.29 -9.06
C GLY A 154 -1.05 -17.18 -8.01
N TRP A 155 -0.15 -16.19 -7.98
CA TRP A 155 -0.36 -14.97 -7.21
C TRP A 155 -1.53 -14.18 -7.79
N ARG A 156 -2.27 -13.49 -6.91
CA ARG A 156 -3.45 -12.75 -7.33
C ARG A 156 -3.50 -11.36 -6.70
N PRO A 157 -3.96 -10.32 -7.42
CA PRO A 157 -4.10 -8.98 -6.85
C PRO A 157 -5.03 -8.98 -5.65
N ALA A 158 -4.61 -8.36 -4.54
CA ALA A 158 -5.44 -8.25 -3.33
C ALA A 158 -6.65 -7.33 -3.51
N GLY A 159 -6.53 -6.34 -4.41
CA GLY A 159 -7.61 -5.42 -4.75
C GLY A 159 -8.73 -6.06 -5.58
N SER A 160 -9.92 -5.44 -5.59
CA SER A 160 -11.05 -5.95 -6.39
C SER A 160 -10.79 -5.89 -7.90
N GLY A 161 -11.08 -7.00 -8.57
CA GLY A 161 -10.98 -7.15 -10.02
C GLY A 161 -10.18 -8.37 -10.44
N SER A 162 -10.29 -8.70 -11.72
CA SER A 162 -9.56 -9.79 -12.35
C SER A 162 -8.07 -9.48 -12.57
N VAL A 163 -7.27 -10.50 -12.86
CA VAL A 163 -5.85 -10.32 -13.24
C VAL A 163 -5.72 -9.40 -14.45
N VAL A 164 -6.50 -9.63 -15.51
CA VAL A 164 -6.47 -8.78 -16.73
C VAL A 164 -6.86 -7.32 -16.46
N TYR A 165 -7.73 -7.06 -15.48
CA TYR A 165 -8.08 -5.70 -15.07
C TYR A 165 -6.96 -4.96 -14.34
N HIS A 166 -6.22 -5.67 -13.50
CA HIS A 166 -5.05 -5.08 -12.83
C HIS A 166 -3.89 -4.93 -13.81
N ALA A 167 -3.68 -5.88 -14.73
CA ALA A 167 -2.73 -5.77 -15.83
C ALA A 167 -2.96 -4.50 -16.67
N SER A 168 -4.22 -4.21 -17.03
CA SER A 168 -4.56 -3.03 -17.83
C SER A 168 -4.33 -1.69 -17.10
N ARG A 169 -3.93 -1.71 -15.83
CA ARG A 169 -3.68 -0.53 -14.99
C ARG A 169 -2.26 -0.49 -14.41
N LEU A 170 -1.39 -1.43 -14.78
CA LEU A 170 0.00 -1.49 -14.32
C LEU A 170 0.76 -0.19 -14.56
N SER A 171 0.61 0.41 -15.75
CA SER A 171 1.28 1.66 -16.12
C SER A 171 0.92 2.85 -15.22
N ASP A 172 -0.27 2.84 -14.63
CA ASP A 172 -0.78 3.89 -13.75
C ASP A 172 -0.62 3.56 -12.26
N ALA A 173 -0.37 2.30 -11.94
CA ALA A 173 -0.17 1.84 -10.57
C ALA A 173 1.25 2.17 -10.11
N VAL A 174 1.37 2.63 -8.86
CA VAL A 174 2.70 2.79 -8.24
C VAL A 174 3.20 1.44 -7.73
N GLY A 175 2.29 0.66 -7.17
CA GLY A 175 2.50 -0.73 -6.86
C GLY A 175 1.19 -1.51 -6.87
N ILE A 176 1.32 -2.83 -6.93
CA ILE A 176 0.21 -3.79 -6.89
C ILE A 176 0.53 -4.83 -5.83
N ASN A 177 -0.30 -4.85 -4.80
CA ASN A 177 -0.27 -5.87 -3.79
C ASN A 177 -0.84 -7.18 -4.32
N LEU A 178 -0.04 -8.24 -4.27
CA LEU A 178 -0.33 -9.59 -4.71
C LEU A 178 -0.32 -10.54 -3.50
N VAL A 179 -1.30 -11.42 -3.44
CA VAL A 179 -1.45 -12.40 -2.36
C VAL A 179 -1.49 -13.81 -2.92
N ARG A 180 -0.96 -14.75 -2.15
CA ARG A 180 -1.00 -16.20 -2.41
C ARG A 180 -0.99 -16.92 -1.07
N GLY A 181 -1.76 -17.99 -0.94
CA GLY A 181 -1.81 -18.75 0.31
C GLY A 181 -2.38 -17.92 1.48
N ARG A 182 -1.89 -18.20 2.69
CA ARG A 182 -2.38 -17.57 3.93
C ARG A 182 -1.51 -16.39 4.34
N PHE A 183 -0.21 -16.45 4.05
CA PHE A 183 0.78 -15.47 4.50
C PHE A 183 1.51 -14.79 3.34
N GLY A 184 1.44 -15.33 2.13
CA GLY A 184 2.07 -14.79 0.94
C GLY A 184 1.46 -13.45 0.59
N ASN A 185 2.29 -12.42 0.69
CA ASN A 185 1.92 -11.04 0.48
C ASN A 185 3.14 -10.30 -0.08
N LEU A 186 3.07 -9.96 -1.37
CA LEU A 186 4.15 -9.33 -2.13
C LEU A 186 3.60 -8.05 -2.76
N ASP A 187 4.18 -6.90 -2.42
CA ASP A 187 3.80 -5.63 -3.02
C ASP A 187 4.79 -5.30 -4.14
N LEU A 188 4.32 -5.38 -5.38
CA LEU A 188 5.14 -5.17 -6.57
C LEU A 188 5.05 -3.70 -6.98
N HIS A 189 6.14 -2.95 -6.81
CA HIS A 189 6.24 -1.53 -7.08
C HIS A 189 7.02 -1.24 -8.37
N ARG A 190 6.60 -0.21 -9.11
CA ARG A 190 7.33 0.33 -10.27
C ARG A 190 8.40 1.34 -9.90
N THR A 191 8.30 1.93 -8.71
CA THR A 191 9.20 2.96 -8.19
C THR A 191 9.29 2.83 -6.66
N PRO A 192 10.43 3.18 -6.04
CA PRO A 192 10.54 3.21 -4.58
C PRO A 192 9.68 4.29 -3.92
N PHE A 193 9.14 5.26 -4.68
CA PHE A 193 8.46 6.44 -4.14
C PHE A 193 7.02 6.54 -4.60
N HIS A 194 6.11 6.82 -3.66
CA HIS A 194 4.76 7.20 -4.03
C HIS A 194 4.70 8.65 -4.54
N PRO A 195 3.78 8.96 -5.48
CA PRO A 195 3.50 10.32 -5.88
C PRO A 195 3.19 11.20 -4.65
N PRO A 196 3.71 12.44 -4.59
CA PRO A 196 4.37 13.15 -5.68
C PRO A 196 5.90 13.00 -5.72
N TYR A 197 6.50 12.06 -4.99
CA TYR A 197 7.95 12.01 -4.75
C TYR A 197 8.75 11.21 -5.79
N GLU A 198 8.08 10.54 -6.72
CA GLU A 198 8.70 9.76 -7.81
C GLU A 198 9.42 10.67 -8.82
N LEU A 199 10.64 10.28 -9.20
CA LEU A 199 11.48 10.97 -10.18
C LEU A 199 12.31 9.90 -10.90
N ALA A 200 12.04 9.66 -12.19
CA ALA A 200 12.55 8.49 -12.92
C ALA A 200 14.09 8.38 -12.89
N ASP A 201 14.80 9.49 -13.16
CA ASP A 201 16.27 9.50 -13.20
C ASP A 201 16.87 9.25 -11.82
N ASP A 202 16.31 9.88 -10.78
CA ASP A 202 16.76 9.68 -9.41
C ASP A 202 16.44 8.25 -8.91
N ASP A 203 15.33 7.67 -9.36
CA ASP A 203 14.96 6.28 -9.06
C ASP A 203 15.93 5.29 -9.72
N ALA A 204 16.37 5.56 -10.96
CA ALA A 204 17.36 4.75 -11.66
C ALA A 204 18.72 4.77 -10.93
N ALA A 205 19.11 5.91 -10.37
CA ALA A 205 20.37 6.07 -9.64
C ALA A 205 20.42 5.24 -8.33
N ILE A 206 19.26 4.95 -7.71
CA ILE A 206 19.18 4.07 -6.53
C ILE A 206 19.69 2.67 -6.87
N TRP A 207 19.35 2.15 -8.05
CA TRP A 207 19.80 0.83 -8.48
C TRP A 207 21.33 0.76 -8.60
N GLN A 208 21.96 1.82 -9.12
CA GLN A 208 23.42 1.88 -9.25
C GLN A 208 24.14 1.83 -7.90
N ARG A 209 23.56 2.46 -6.87
CA ARG A 209 24.12 2.52 -5.50
C ARG A 209 23.61 1.40 -4.59
N SER A 210 22.70 0.56 -5.09
CA SER A 210 22.10 -0.49 -4.28
C SER A 210 23.14 -1.52 -3.83
N LEU A 211 22.88 -2.20 -2.72
CA LEU A 211 23.73 -3.22 -2.14
C LEU A 211 23.15 -4.60 -2.44
N ALA A 212 24.01 -5.61 -2.64
CA ALA A 212 23.54 -6.99 -2.76
C ALA A 212 22.97 -7.49 -1.42
N GLY A 213 21.96 -8.34 -1.49
CA GLY A 213 21.34 -8.95 -0.31
C GLY A 213 20.57 -10.22 -0.65
N THR A 214 19.93 -10.82 0.35
CA THR A 214 19.12 -12.04 0.16
C THR A 214 17.90 -12.02 1.07
N VAL A 215 16.73 -12.31 0.52
CA VAL A 215 15.47 -12.46 1.28
C VAL A 215 14.77 -13.71 0.82
N GLY A 216 14.42 -14.62 1.75
CA GLY A 216 13.73 -15.86 1.40
C GLY A 216 14.45 -16.65 0.32
N TYR A 217 15.77 -16.80 0.42
CA TYR A 217 16.61 -17.48 -0.58
C TYR A 217 16.63 -16.87 -2.00
N ALA A 218 15.99 -15.72 -2.22
CA ALA A 218 16.08 -14.98 -3.46
C ALA A 218 17.17 -13.91 -3.37
N SER A 219 17.99 -13.80 -4.41
CA SER A 219 18.96 -12.71 -4.56
C SER A 219 18.22 -11.42 -4.84
N VAL A 220 18.51 -10.40 -4.04
CA VAL A 220 17.86 -9.09 -4.13
C VAL A 220 18.89 -7.97 -4.01
N ARG A 221 18.46 -6.76 -4.36
CA ARG A 221 19.15 -5.51 -4.05
C ARG A 221 18.48 -4.85 -2.85
N ALA A 222 19.25 -4.14 -2.03
CA ALA A 222 18.75 -3.26 -0.98
C ALA A 222 19.25 -1.82 -1.25
N PRO A 223 18.49 -0.77 -0.89
CA PRO A 223 18.96 0.60 -1.04
C PRO A 223 20.24 0.85 -0.22
N SER A 224 21.07 1.79 -0.67
CA SER A 224 22.14 2.36 0.16
C SER A 224 21.54 2.99 1.44
N PRO A 225 22.30 3.19 2.52
CA PRO A 225 21.76 3.82 3.73
C PRO A 225 21.12 5.20 3.45
N THR A 226 21.75 6.04 2.62
CA THR A 226 21.20 7.35 2.20
C THR A 226 19.86 7.21 1.47
N ASP A 227 19.77 6.26 0.54
CA ASP A 227 18.53 6.00 -0.21
C ASP A 227 17.45 5.41 0.70
N ALA A 228 17.83 4.55 1.65
CA ALA A 228 16.92 3.97 2.61
C ALA A 228 16.29 5.01 3.55
N VAL A 229 17.09 5.96 4.06
CA VAL A 229 16.57 7.09 4.84
C VAL A 229 15.58 7.90 4.00
N THR A 230 15.92 8.21 2.75
CA THR A 230 15.06 8.95 1.83
C THR A 230 13.73 8.24 1.56
N ILE A 231 13.77 6.95 1.24
CA ILE A 231 12.59 6.11 1.02
C ILE A 231 11.74 6.07 2.30
N SER A 232 12.37 5.86 3.47
CA SER A 232 11.68 5.78 4.76
C SER A 232 10.97 7.09 5.13
N MET A 233 11.59 8.26 4.87
CA MET A 233 10.94 9.56 5.05
C MET A 233 9.74 9.74 4.11
N ALA A 234 9.88 9.35 2.84
CA ALA A 234 8.81 9.50 1.84
C ALA A 234 7.58 8.61 2.14
N HIS A 235 7.80 7.37 2.59
CA HIS A 235 6.73 6.45 2.99
C HIS A 235 6.16 6.78 4.37
N GLY A 236 7.03 7.03 5.34
CA GLY A 236 6.65 7.37 6.72
C GLY A 236 5.76 8.61 6.77
N ALA A 237 6.05 9.64 5.97
CA ALA A 237 5.20 10.82 5.88
C ALA A 237 3.74 10.52 5.50
N LEU A 238 3.49 9.47 4.71
CA LEU A 238 2.16 9.10 4.22
C LEU A 238 1.42 8.13 5.14
N ASP A 239 2.15 7.31 5.89
CA ASP A 239 1.61 6.16 6.64
C ASP A 239 1.95 6.13 8.15
N ALA A 240 2.56 7.18 8.71
CA ALA A 240 3.00 7.23 10.13
C ALA A 240 1.92 6.92 11.17
N HIS A 241 0.64 7.04 10.80
CA HIS A 241 -0.48 6.70 11.67
C HIS A 241 -0.72 5.19 11.83
N LYS A 242 -0.09 4.33 11.01
CA LYS A 242 -0.20 2.86 11.09
C LYS A 242 0.94 2.25 11.91
N SER A 243 2.15 2.78 11.80
CA SER A 243 3.31 2.40 12.60
C SER A 243 4.39 3.50 12.54
N SER A 244 5.26 3.54 13.56
CA SER A 244 6.38 4.48 13.64
C SER A 244 7.75 3.79 13.60
N ASP A 245 7.77 2.51 13.28
CA ASP A 245 8.96 1.68 13.09
C ASP A 245 9.91 2.21 12.00
N TRP A 246 9.38 2.96 11.03
CA TRP A 246 10.19 3.64 10.02
C TRP A 246 11.18 4.67 10.60
N LEU A 247 10.93 5.24 11.78
CA LEU A 247 11.89 6.11 12.48
C LEU A 247 13.08 5.31 13.03
N ALA A 248 12.83 4.10 13.50
CA ALA A 248 13.89 3.18 13.91
C ALA A 248 14.70 2.68 12.70
N ASP A 249 14.03 2.46 11.56
CA ASP A 249 14.70 2.11 10.30
C ASP A 249 15.59 3.26 9.80
N ILE A 250 15.19 4.53 9.98
CA ILE A 250 16.04 5.71 9.72
C ILE A 250 17.24 5.74 10.66
N ALA A 251 17.03 5.59 11.97
CA ALA A 251 18.11 5.60 12.96
C ALA A 251 19.17 4.53 12.65
N ALA A 252 18.72 3.29 12.38
CA ALA A 252 19.62 2.20 12.00
C ALA A 252 20.35 2.45 10.66
N SER A 253 19.75 3.20 9.74
CA SER A 253 20.41 3.58 8.48
C SER A 253 21.45 4.68 8.69
N ILE A 254 21.20 5.63 9.59
CA ILE A 254 22.19 6.64 9.99
C ILE A 254 23.42 5.97 10.62
N ASP A 255 23.21 4.98 11.50
CA ASP A 255 24.29 4.22 12.14
C ASP A 255 25.20 3.47 11.14
N ARG A 256 24.69 3.21 9.93
CA ARG A 256 25.45 2.56 8.84
C ARG A 256 26.23 3.53 7.96
N GLY A 257 26.09 4.83 8.20
CA GLY A 257 26.73 5.90 7.44
C GLY A 257 25.83 6.46 6.35
N VAL A 258 25.48 7.74 6.48
CA VAL A 258 24.69 8.49 5.49
C VAL A 258 25.57 9.54 4.82
N ASP A 259 25.49 9.61 3.50
CA ASP A 259 25.99 10.75 2.74
C ASP A 259 24.98 11.90 2.85
N TRP A 260 25.29 12.85 3.74
CA TRP A 260 24.43 13.99 4.03
C TRP A 260 24.28 14.97 2.87
N ASN A 261 25.32 15.11 2.03
CA ASN A 261 25.27 15.98 0.86
C ASN A 261 24.32 15.41 -0.19
N MET A 262 24.48 14.12 -0.49
CA MET A 262 23.57 13.41 -1.39
C MET A 262 22.14 13.42 -0.85
N LEU A 263 21.95 13.18 0.45
CA LEU A 263 20.63 13.22 1.08
C LEU A 263 19.97 14.59 0.87
N GLU A 264 20.71 15.68 1.06
CA GLU A 264 20.20 17.04 0.84
C GLU A 264 19.69 17.24 -0.59
N GLU A 265 20.50 16.86 -1.58
CA GLU A 265 20.14 16.98 -2.99
C GLU A 265 18.86 16.21 -3.31
N VAL A 266 18.78 14.95 -2.89
CA VAL A 266 17.64 14.08 -3.17
C VAL A 266 16.38 14.60 -2.46
N VAL A 267 16.49 15.02 -1.20
CA VAL A 267 15.39 15.63 -0.44
C VAL A 267 14.89 16.90 -1.11
N SER A 268 15.80 17.73 -1.62
CA SER A 268 15.47 18.97 -2.33
C SER A 268 14.74 18.70 -3.64
N ARG A 269 15.30 17.83 -4.51
CA ARG A 269 14.71 17.47 -5.81
C ARG A 269 13.32 16.85 -5.65
N ARG A 270 13.14 15.97 -4.67
CA ARG A 270 11.86 15.31 -4.37
C ARG A 270 10.90 16.14 -3.53
N ARG A 271 11.30 17.33 -3.09
CA ARG A 271 10.50 18.22 -2.22
C ARG A 271 10.06 17.55 -0.91
N LEU A 272 10.98 16.82 -0.28
CA LEU A 272 10.78 16.08 0.97
C LEU A 272 11.17 16.89 2.22
N GLN A 273 11.44 18.20 2.11
CA GLN A 273 12.04 18.99 3.20
C GLN A 273 11.21 18.97 4.49
N ALA A 274 9.87 19.03 4.38
CA ALA A 274 9.00 18.96 5.56
C ALA A 274 9.04 17.59 6.24
N ALA A 275 9.02 16.50 5.46
CA ALA A 275 9.15 15.14 5.98
C ALA A 275 10.53 14.93 6.63
N ALA A 276 11.59 15.43 5.98
CA ALA A 276 12.96 15.38 6.49
C ALA A 276 13.13 16.15 7.80
N ALA A 277 12.60 17.39 7.88
CA ALA A 277 12.63 18.18 9.11
C ALA A 277 11.93 17.47 10.28
N ILE A 278 10.78 16.83 10.03
CA ILE A 278 10.05 16.07 11.07
C ILE A 278 10.84 14.84 11.50
N ALA A 279 11.25 14.01 10.54
CA ALA A 279 11.86 12.71 10.79
C ALA A 279 13.27 12.83 11.37
N LEU A 280 14.15 13.58 10.72
CA LEU A 280 15.52 13.77 11.17
C LEU A 280 15.57 14.57 12.48
N GLY A 281 14.66 15.53 12.66
CA GLY A 281 14.54 16.22 13.94
C GLY A 281 14.11 15.31 15.08
N TYR A 282 13.19 14.36 14.83
CA TYR A 282 12.86 13.34 15.83
C TYR A 282 14.05 12.42 16.13
N VAL A 283 14.70 11.90 15.08
CA VAL A 283 15.80 10.95 15.21
C VAL A 283 17.02 11.58 15.91
N SER A 284 17.30 12.85 15.64
CA SER A 284 18.29 13.65 16.38
C SER A 284 17.84 13.89 17.83
N ASP A 285 16.72 14.57 18.05
CA ASP A 285 16.34 15.08 19.38
C ASP A 285 15.87 13.99 20.35
N ARG A 286 15.30 12.89 19.85
CA ARG A 286 14.64 11.85 20.67
C ARG A 286 15.40 10.53 20.67
N LEU A 287 16.10 10.20 19.58
CA LEU A 287 16.82 8.94 19.43
C LEU A 287 18.34 9.10 19.44
N ASP A 288 18.84 10.31 19.68
CA ASP A 288 20.26 10.62 19.90
C ASP A 288 21.16 10.12 18.76
N ARG A 289 20.80 10.51 17.53
CA ARG A 289 21.58 10.25 16.32
C ARG A 289 22.16 11.53 15.78
N GLU A 290 23.41 11.45 15.34
CA GLU A 290 24.12 12.58 14.76
C GLU A 290 23.50 12.96 13.40
N VAL A 291 22.86 14.12 13.36
CA VAL A 291 22.36 14.76 12.15
C VAL A 291 22.99 16.15 12.06
N PRO A 292 23.59 16.55 10.92
CA PRO A 292 24.17 17.89 10.80
C PRO A 292 23.13 18.99 11.06
N VAL A 293 23.42 19.85 12.04
CA VAL A 293 22.49 20.89 12.52
C VAL A 293 22.15 21.89 11.40
N GLU A 294 23.12 22.21 10.56
CA GLU A 294 22.99 23.10 9.41
C GLU A 294 22.01 22.52 8.39
N LEU A 295 22.09 21.22 8.12
CA LEU A 295 21.19 20.50 7.22
C LEU A 295 19.75 20.50 7.76
N GLN A 296 19.58 20.20 9.05
CA GLN A 296 18.27 20.24 9.70
C GLN A 296 17.65 21.63 9.62
N ARG A 297 18.40 22.68 9.95
CA ARG A 297 17.94 24.08 9.84
C ARG A 297 17.56 24.44 8.41
N LYS A 298 18.29 23.93 7.40
CA LYS A 298 17.99 24.16 5.98
C LYS A 298 16.64 23.54 5.59
N PHE A 299 16.38 22.30 6.00
CA PHE A 299 15.10 21.65 5.77
C PHE A 299 13.95 22.36 6.48
N GLU A 300 14.13 22.78 7.73
CA GLU A 300 13.13 23.55 8.48
C GLU A 300 12.79 24.86 7.77
N ARG A 301 13.80 25.66 7.37
CA ARG A 301 13.60 26.91 6.62
C ARG A 301 12.86 26.67 5.31
N SER A 302 13.26 25.65 4.55
CA SER A 302 12.60 25.31 3.29
C SER A 302 11.18 24.78 3.48
N ALA A 303 10.88 24.11 4.60
CA ALA A 303 9.54 23.68 4.93
C ALA A 303 8.66 24.88 5.32
N TYR A 304 9.21 25.85 6.06
CA TYR A 304 8.51 27.08 6.43
C TYR A 304 8.16 27.97 5.23
N SER A 305 8.97 27.97 4.18
CA SER A 305 8.65 28.68 2.93
C SER A 305 7.49 28.03 2.15
N HIS A 306 7.03 26.83 2.55
CA HIS A 306 5.93 26.10 1.93
C HIS A 306 4.86 25.69 2.96
N PRO A 307 4.16 26.66 3.58
CA PRO A 307 3.33 26.43 4.77
C PRO A 307 2.20 25.40 4.57
N PHE A 308 1.58 25.36 3.39
CA PHE A 308 0.55 24.34 3.09
C PHE A 308 1.14 22.93 2.97
N GLY A 309 2.35 22.81 2.40
CA GLY A 309 3.06 21.54 2.31
C GLY A 309 3.46 21.04 3.70
N LEU A 310 3.92 21.95 4.56
CA LEU A 310 4.25 21.66 5.95
C LEU A 310 3.02 21.23 6.77
N LEU A 311 1.89 21.95 6.66
CA LEU A 311 0.64 21.56 7.33
C LEU A 311 0.13 20.20 6.85
N ALA A 312 0.21 19.92 5.54
CA ALA A 312 -0.16 18.63 4.99
C ALA A 312 0.75 17.51 5.51
N ALA A 313 2.07 17.70 5.47
CA ALA A 313 3.04 16.73 6.00
C ALA A 313 2.81 16.46 7.49
N ALA A 314 2.67 17.51 8.31
CA ALA A 314 2.40 17.38 9.74
C ALA A 314 1.05 16.69 10.03
N ALA A 315 0.03 16.92 9.19
CA ALA A 315 -1.23 16.22 9.32
C ALA A 315 -1.11 14.75 8.90
N GLU A 316 -0.38 14.42 7.84
CA GLU A 316 -0.21 13.03 7.38
C GLU A 316 0.66 12.19 8.33
N THR A 317 1.67 12.80 8.96
CA THR A 317 2.54 12.14 9.95
C THR A 317 1.90 11.96 11.33
N ARG A 318 0.92 12.79 11.69
CA ARG A 318 0.23 12.65 12.98
C ARG A 318 -0.51 11.31 13.09
N PRO A 319 -0.53 10.66 14.26
CA PRO A 319 -1.43 9.54 14.54
C PRO A 319 -2.91 9.91 14.30
N LYS A 320 -3.77 8.93 13.98
CA LYS A 320 -5.21 9.18 13.88
C LYS A 320 -5.77 9.44 15.27
N ALA A 321 -6.25 10.66 15.51
CA ALA A 321 -7.14 10.92 16.65
C ALA A 321 -8.47 10.17 16.43
N ARG A 322 -9.06 9.64 17.52
CA ARG A 322 -10.37 8.97 17.49
C ARG A 322 -11.52 9.93 17.14
N THR A 323 -11.29 11.24 17.22
CA THR A 323 -12.28 12.29 16.95
C THR A 323 -12.07 12.95 15.58
N VAL A 324 -13.17 13.31 14.91
CA VAL A 324 -13.14 14.08 13.67
C VAL A 324 -12.84 15.54 14.01
N GLY A 325 -11.70 16.06 13.58
CA GLY A 325 -11.28 17.45 13.81
C GLY A 325 -10.57 18.06 12.61
N LEU A 326 -10.12 19.32 12.72
CA LEU A 326 -9.49 20.07 11.63
C LEU A 326 -8.29 19.34 10.99
N ALA A 327 -7.47 18.67 11.80
CA ALA A 327 -6.34 17.88 11.31
C ALA A 327 -6.77 16.65 10.48
N TRP A 328 -7.91 16.03 10.82
CA TRP A 328 -8.49 14.94 10.03
C TRP A 328 -8.98 15.44 8.67
N LEU A 329 -9.66 16.60 8.64
CA LEU A 329 -10.12 17.23 7.39
C LEU A 329 -8.95 17.64 6.51
N LEU A 330 -7.92 18.29 7.06
CA LEU A 330 -6.70 18.66 6.33
C LEU A 330 -6.02 17.43 5.72
N ARG A 331 -5.92 16.33 6.48
CA ARG A 331 -5.40 15.05 5.95
C ARG A 331 -6.27 14.50 4.82
N ALA A 332 -7.58 14.52 4.97
CA ALA A 332 -8.50 14.05 3.93
C ALA A 332 -8.36 14.87 2.64
N VAL A 333 -8.24 16.19 2.76
CA VAL A 333 -7.99 17.11 1.63
C VAL A 333 -6.62 16.86 1.01
N ALA A 334 -5.55 16.72 1.81
CA ALA A 334 -4.21 16.42 1.32
C ALA A 334 -4.18 15.09 0.55
N LYS A 335 -4.77 14.04 1.12
CA LYS A 335 -4.93 12.74 0.48
C LYS A 335 -5.73 12.84 -0.83
N GLN A 336 -6.86 13.55 -0.81
CA GLN A 336 -7.71 13.68 -1.99
C GLN A 336 -7.03 14.51 -3.09
N GLY A 337 -6.28 15.56 -2.74
CA GLY A 337 -5.51 16.38 -3.67
C GLY A 337 -4.33 15.62 -4.29
N ARG A 338 -3.67 14.74 -3.53
CA ARG A 338 -2.65 13.80 -4.06
C ARG A 338 -3.28 12.82 -5.03
N LEU A 339 -4.36 12.15 -4.64
CA LEU A 339 -5.08 11.23 -5.51
C LEU A 339 -5.52 11.94 -6.79
N TRP A 340 -6.05 13.16 -6.71
CA TRP A 340 -6.47 13.89 -7.91
C TRP A 340 -5.30 14.22 -8.86
N ARG A 341 -4.12 14.56 -8.34
CA ARG A 341 -2.91 14.78 -9.13
C ARG A 341 -2.38 13.51 -9.79
N THR A 342 -2.43 12.37 -9.11
CA THR A 342 -2.09 11.08 -9.74
C THR A 342 -3.10 10.69 -10.82
N HIS A 343 -4.39 10.94 -10.59
CA HIS A 343 -5.46 10.67 -11.55
C HIS A 343 -5.44 11.60 -12.79
N ARG A 344 -4.69 12.72 -12.77
CA ARG A 344 -4.49 13.59 -13.96
C ARG A 344 -3.42 13.05 -14.91
N ARG A 345 -2.50 12.20 -14.42
CA ARG A 345 -1.43 11.59 -15.23
C ARG A 345 -1.86 10.25 -15.85
N SER A 346 -2.90 9.62 -15.31
CA SER A 346 -3.42 8.33 -15.77
C SER A 346 -4.25 8.46 -17.06
N SER A 347 -3.79 7.80 -18.12
CA SER A 347 -4.55 7.62 -19.36
C SER A 347 -5.63 6.53 -19.22
N ALA A 348 -5.52 5.62 -18.24
CA ALA A 348 -6.46 4.51 -18.02
C ALA A 348 -7.79 4.91 -17.34
N ARG A 349 -8.02 6.21 -17.07
CA ARG A 349 -9.33 6.72 -16.64
C ARG A 349 -10.46 6.44 -17.65
N ARG A 350 -10.13 6.01 -18.87
CA ARG A 350 -11.07 5.88 -20.00
C ARG A 350 -12.07 4.74 -19.93
N ARG A 351 -12.07 3.86 -18.91
CA ARG A 351 -12.90 2.63 -18.96
C ARG A 351 -13.64 2.29 -17.66
N VAL A 352 -14.01 3.27 -16.83
CA VAL A 352 -15.04 3.06 -15.79
C VAL A 352 -16.34 3.73 -16.21
N VAL A 353 -17.41 2.95 -16.36
CA VAL A 353 -18.72 3.44 -16.81
C VAL A 353 -19.73 3.31 -15.67
N LEU A 354 -20.35 4.43 -15.31
CA LEU A 354 -21.34 4.48 -14.25
C LEU A 354 -22.73 4.07 -14.77
N SER A 355 -23.46 3.32 -13.95
CA SER A 355 -24.84 2.92 -14.27
C SER A 355 -25.75 4.14 -14.34
N ARG A 356 -26.70 4.13 -15.28
CA ARG A 356 -27.88 5.00 -15.23
C ARG A 356 -29.04 4.20 -14.60
N PRO A 357 -29.70 4.74 -13.55
CA PRO A 357 -30.88 4.08 -12.99
C PRO A 357 -32.01 4.11 -14.03
N ILE A 358 -32.69 2.97 -14.22
CA ILE A 358 -33.95 2.91 -14.97
C ILE A 358 -35.11 2.99 -13.97
N ILE A 359 -36.16 3.75 -14.33
CA ILE A 359 -37.44 3.73 -13.62
C ILE A 359 -38.22 2.51 -14.14
N GLY A 360 -38.40 1.49 -13.30
CA GLY A 360 -39.10 0.26 -13.65
C GLY A 360 -38.85 -0.87 -12.65
N ARG A 361 -39.73 -1.88 -12.60
CA ARG A 361 -39.48 -3.11 -11.83
C ARG A 361 -38.58 -4.03 -12.65
N ALA A 362 -37.62 -4.68 -12.01
CA ALA A 362 -36.91 -5.78 -12.64
C ALA A 362 -37.92 -6.89 -13.00
N PRO A 363 -37.71 -7.64 -14.10
CA PRO A 363 -38.55 -8.78 -14.44
C PRO A 363 -38.70 -9.72 -13.25
N THR A 364 -39.93 -10.18 -13.00
CA THR A 364 -40.25 -11.20 -11.99
C THR A 364 -39.86 -12.62 -12.44
N GLU A 365 -39.44 -12.80 -13.69
CA GLU A 365 -39.11 -14.09 -14.28
C GLU A 365 -37.87 -14.77 -13.68
N THR A 366 -37.99 -16.09 -13.58
CA THR A 366 -37.12 -17.14 -13.03
C THR A 366 -35.79 -17.36 -13.77
N ALA A 367 -35.31 -16.40 -14.55
CA ALA A 367 -34.03 -16.55 -15.24
C ALA A 367 -32.88 -16.63 -14.21
N VAL A 368 -32.06 -17.67 -14.32
CA VAL A 368 -30.95 -17.93 -13.39
C VAL A 368 -29.97 -16.77 -13.44
N ARG A 369 -29.77 -16.11 -12.29
CA ARG A 369 -28.73 -15.10 -12.16
C ARG A 369 -27.37 -15.75 -12.05
N THR A 370 -26.40 -15.19 -12.75
CA THR A 370 -25.05 -15.72 -12.89
C THR A 370 -24.02 -14.71 -12.42
N LEU A 371 -22.79 -15.17 -12.18
CA LEU A 371 -21.65 -14.30 -11.92
C LEU A 371 -20.86 -13.98 -13.19
N GLN A 372 -21.10 -14.71 -14.27
CA GLN A 372 -20.40 -14.56 -15.54
C GLN A 372 -21.32 -14.91 -16.70
N LYS A 373 -21.27 -14.11 -17.77
CA LYS A 373 -22.01 -14.36 -19.02
C LYS A 373 -21.21 -13.86 -20.22
N VAL A 374 -21.18 -14.64 -21.30
CA VAL A 374 -20.65 -14.19 -22.59
C VAL A 374 -21.55 -13.09 -23.16
N LEU A 375 -20.96 -12.02 -23.70
CA LEU A 375 -21.68 -10.98 -24.41
C LEU A 375 -21.70 -11.32 -25.90
N GLU A 376 -22.84 -11.80 -26.37
CA GLU A 376 -23.06 -12.07 -27.79
C GLU A 376 -23.18 -10.73 -28.55
N LEU A 377 -22.36 -10.57 -29.58
CA LEU A 377 -22.36 -9.39 -30.44
C LEU A 377 -23.03 -9.77 -31.76
N PRO A 378 -24.19 -9.17 -32.09
CA PRO A 378 -24.83 -9.42 -33.37
C PRO A 378 -23.88 -9.11 -34.53
N ASP A 379 -23.92 -9.96 -35.55
CA ASP A 379 -23.17 -9.82 -36.80
C ASP A 379 -21.64 -9.79 -36.64
N ARG A 380 -21.11 -10.50 -35.64
CA ARG A 380 -19.68 -10.75 -35.48
C ARG A 380 -19.41 -12.25 -35.62
N GLY A 381 -18.66 -12.63 -36.65
CA GLY A 381 -18.11 -13.98 -36.78
C GLY A 381 -17.06 -14.28 -35.70
N ASP A 382 -16.77 -15.55 -35.47
CA ASP A 382 -15.78 -15.95 -34.48
C ASP A 382 -14.40 -15.36 -34.80
N GLY A 383 -13.84 -14.60 -33.85
CA GLY A 383 -12.54 -13.96 -33.98
C GLY A 383 -12.52 -12.72 -34.89
N GLU A 384 -13.63 -12.30 -35.49
CA GLU A 384 -13.64 -11.09 -36.32
C GLU A 384 -13.39 -9.83 -35.46
N ALA A 385 -12.69 -8.85 -36.03
CA ALA A 385 -12.57 -7.54 -35.40
C ALA A 385 -13.96 -6.90 -35.25
N TRP A 386 -14.17 -6.18 -34.15
CA TRP A 386 -15.45 -5.51 -33.90
C TRP A 386 -15.21 -4.20 -33.19
N ASP A 387 -15.80 -3.10 -33.69
CA ASP A 387 -15.75 -1.81 -33.01
C ASP A 387 -17.15 -1.19 -33.01
N GLY A 388 -17.56 -0.66 -31.86
CA GLY A 388 -18.91 -0.13 -31.71
C GLY A 388 -19.29 0.25 -30.29
N SER A 389 -20.59 0.43 -30.07
CA SER A 389 -21.17 0.76 -28.77
C SER A 389 -22.14 -0.31 -28.30
N ILE A 390 -22.06 -0.64 -27.01
CA ILE A 390 -22.96 -1.53 -26.30
C ILE A 390 -23.89 -0.72 -25.40
N ASP A 391 -25.17 -1.06 -25.43
CA ASP A 391 -26.20 -0.64 -24.48
C ASP A 391 -26.72 -1.88 -23.75
N LEU A 392 -26.37 -2.00 -22.49
CA LEU A 392 -26.55 -3.19 -21.66
C LEU A 392 -27.48 -2.87 -20.49
N THR A 393 -28.53 -3.67 -20.32
CA THR A 393 -29.42 -3.61 -19.16
C THR A 393 -29.29 -4.87 -18.32
N LEU A 394 -28.99 -4.71 -17.04
CA LEU A 394 -28.84 -5.80 -16.07
C LEU A 394 -29.95 -5.75 -15.02
N ALA A 395 -30.42 -6.92 -14.59
CA ALA A 395 -31.22 -7.10 -13.39
C ALA A 395 -30.40 -7.81 -12.30
N LEU A 396 -30.47 -7.32 -11.07
CA LEU A 396 -29.83 -7.93 -9.89
C LEU A 396 -30.55 -7.54 -8.61
N ASP A 397 -30.37 -8.33 -7.55
CA ASP A 397 -30.72 -7.91 -6.19
C ASP A 397 -29.59 -7.09 -5.58
N LEU A 398 -29.95 -5.96 -5.00
CA LEU A 398 -28.96 -5.14 -4.31
C LEU A 398 -28.46 -5.84 -3.03
N PRO A 399 -27.16 -5.73 -2.72
CA PRO A 399 -26.61 -6.22 -1.48
C PRO A 399 -27.18 -5.44 -0.28
N PRO A 400 -27.20 -6.05 0.92
CA PRO A 400 -27.74 -5.43 2.14
C PRO A 400 -26.83 -4.32 2.72
N ALA A 401 -25.83 -3.84 1.99
CA ALA A 401 -24.91 -2.82 2.46
C ALA A 401 -24.66 -1.74 1.41
N MET A 402 -24.41 -0.52 1.90
CA MET A 402 -23.92 0.58 1.09
C MET A 402 -22.53 0.23 0.56
N ARG A 403 -22.44 -0.06 -0.73
CA ARG A 403 -21.17 -0.36 -1.40
C ARG A 403 -21.25 -0.10 -2.90
N ARG A 404 -20.08 -0.18 -3.54
CA ARG A 404 -19.98 -0.26 -4.99
C ARG A 404 -20.25 -1.70 -5.44
N ILE A 405 -20.99 -1.83 -6.54
CA ILE A 405 -21.07 -3.08 -7.32
C ILE A 405 -20.31 -2.81 -8.61
N ASP A 406 -19.45 -3.76 -8.95
CA ASP A 406 -18.57 -3.68 -10.10
C ASP A 406 -18.79 -4.90 -11.00
N PHE A 407 -18.78 -4.65 -12.31
CA PHE A 407 -18.70 -5.69 -13.33
C PHE A 407 -17.52 -5.37 -14.25
N GLU A 408 -16.90 -6.41 -14.82
CA GLU A 408 -15.80 -6.28 -15.76
C GLU A 408 -16.16 -6.96 -17.07
N VAL A 409 -16.00 -6.23 -18.17
CA VAL A 409 -16.06 -6.77 -19.53
C VAL A 409 -14.64 -7.08 -19.98
N ASN A 410 -14.35 -8.37 -20.15
CA ASN A 410 -13.00 -8.87 -20.45
C ASN A 410 -13.06 -9.86 -21.63
N SER A 411 -12.06 -9.84 -22.49
CA SER A 411 -11.67 -11.03 -23.26
C SER A 411 -10.72 -11.89 -22.43
N LEU A 412 -10.21 -12.98 -23.00
CA LEU A 412 -9.30 -13.90 -22.30
C LEU A 412 -8.03 -13.18 -21.80
N THR A 413 -7.50 -12.25 -22.58
CA THR A 413 -6.21 -11.59 -22.32
C THR A 413 -6.34 -10.09 -22.07
N ARG A 414 -7.51 -9.48 -22.29
CA ARG A 414 -7.68 -8.03 -22.25
C ARG A 414 -8.89 -7.59 -21.43
N HIS A 415 -8.68 -6.53 -20.65
CA HIS A 415 -9.77 -5.79 -20.01
C HIS A 415 -10.34 -4.71 -20.95
N HIS A 416 -11.65 -4.72 -21.18
CA HIS A 416 -12.32 -3.72 -22.02
C HIS A 416 -12.93 -2.58 -21.21
N VAL A 417 -13.77 -2.87 -20.22
CA VAL A 417 -14.44 -1.83 -19.43
C VAL A 417 -14.87 -2.35 -18.07
N ARG A 418 -14.81 -1.49 -17.05
CA ARG A 418 -15.39 -1.73 -15.73
C ARG A 418 -16.69 -0.95 -15.57
N LEU A 419 -17.77 -1.65 -15.35
CA LEU A 419 -19.10 -1.08 -15.12
C LEU A 419 -19.35 -0.95 -13.63
N ARG A 420 -19.79 0.20 -13.15
CA ARG A 420 -19.90 0.49 -11.72
C ARG A 420 -21.24 1.12 -11.36
N THR A 421 -21.83 0.65 -10.27
CA THR A 421 -22.95 1.34 -9.61
C THR A 421 -22.68 1.53 -8.13
N LEU A 422 -23.33 2.53 -7.52
CA LEU A 422 -23.29 2.78 -6.09
C LEU A 422 -24.63 2.42 -5.47
N VAL A 423 -24.61 1.50 -4.51
CA VAL A 423 -25.77 1.16 -3.69
C VAL A 423 -25.80 2.09 -2.50
N LEU A 424 -26.89 2.86 -2.37
CA LEU A 424 -27.17 3.71 -1.22
C LEU A 424 -28.22 2.98 -0.37
N GLY A 425 -27.91 2.69 0.90
CA GLY A 425 -28.57 1.70 1.77
C GLY A 425 -30.10 1.73 1.83
N ARG A 426 -30.77 1.10 0.86
CA ARG A 426 -32.23 0.92 0.82
C ARG A 426 -32.58 -0.49 0.33
N GLY A 427 -32.54 -1.46 1.25
CA GLY A 427 -33.14 -2.80 1.12
C GLY A 427 -32.62 -3.69 -0.03
N ALA A 428 -32.59 -5.00 0.19
CA ALA A 428 -32.39 -5.97 -0.88
C ALA A 428 -33.62 -5.97 -1.80
N ARG A 429 -33.59 -5.12 -2.83
CA ARG A 429 -34.63 -5.07 -3.87
C ARG A 429 -33.98 -5.30 -5.23
N ALA A 430 -34.69 -6.02 -6.09
CA ALA A 430 -34.31 -6.18 -7.47
C ALA A 430 -34.27 -4.81 -8.17
N ARG A 431 -33.22 -4.52 -8.93
CA ARG A 431 -33.07 -3.28 -9.70
C ARG A 431 -32.56 -3.53 -11.10
N LEU A 432 -33.00 -2.65 -12.00
CA LEU A 432 -32.47 -2.52 -13.34
C LEU A 432 -31.35 -1.49 -13.38
N LEU A 433 -30.21 -1.88 -13.94
CA LEU A 433 -29.06 -1.02 -14.20
C LEU A 433 -28.80 -0.95 -15.70
N ARG A 434 -28.67 0.25 -16.24
CA ARG A 434 -28.27 0.45 -17.64
C ARG A 434 -26.85 0.96 -17.74
N PHE A 435 -26.08 0.39 -18.65
CA PHE A 435 -24.73 0.82 -18.99
C PHE A 435 -24.62 1.04 -20.48
N ARG A 436 -23.97 2.13 -20.89
CA ARG A 436 -23.63 2.39 -22.28
C ARG A 436 -22.14 2.65 -22.38
N PHE A 437 -21.45 1.88 -23.23
CA PHE A 437 -19.99 1.94 -23.33
C PHE A 437 -19.50 1.60 -24.74
N PRO A 438 -18.34 2.14 -25.16
CA PRO A 438 -17.66 1.67 -26.36
C PRO A 438 -16.98 0.33 -26.09
N LEU A 439 -16.91 -0.51 -27.12
CA LEU A 439 -16.19 -1.78 -27.07
C LEU A 439 -15.48 -1.97 -28.42
N SER A 440 -14.21 -2.33 -28.35
CA SER A 440 -13.39 -2.61 -29.52
C SER A 440 -12.64 -3.91 -29.26
N LEU A 441 -12.73 -4.83 -30.20
CA LEU A 441 -12.18 -6.18 -30.20
C LEU A 441 -11.28 -6.33 -31.42
N ALA A 442 -10.06 -6.79 -31.19
CA ALA A 442 -9.11 -7.05 -32.27
C ALA A 442 -9.48 -8.32 -33.03
N GLU A 443 -8.91 -8.47 -34.22
CA GLU A 443 -8.94 -9.74 -34.95
C GLU A 443 -8.26 -10.85 -34.12
N GLY A 444 -8.86 -12.04 -34.13
CA GLY A 444 -8.48 -13.18 -33.28
C GLY A 444 -8.92 -13.08 -31.81
N GLU A 445 -9.50 -11.97 -31.37
CA GLU A 445 -9.98 -11.82 -30.00
C GLU A 445 -11.31 -12.56 -29.81
N GLY A 446 -11.43 -13.41 -28.79
CA GLY A 446 -12.67 -14.17 -28.52
C GLY A 446 -13.88 -13.30 -28.15
N ALA A 447 -15.01 -13.96 -27.89
CA ALA A 447 -16.20 -13.26 -27.39
C ALA A 447 -15.93 -12.67 -25.98
N PRO A 448 -16.28 -11.39 -25.74
CA PRO A 448 -16.05 -10.79 -24.43
C PRO A 448 -17.03 -11.35 -23.41
N THR A 449 -16.58 -11.43 -22.16
CA THR A 449 -17.35 -11.91 -21.01
C THR A 449 -17.64 -10.77 -20.06
N LEU A 450 -18.86 -10.71 -19.55
CA LEU A 450 -19.26 -9.86 -18.44
C LEU A 450 -19.15 -10.65 -17.14
N ASN A 451 -18.34 -10.14 -16.22
CA ASN A 451 -18.03 -10.79 -14.94
C ASN A 451 -18.46 -9.90 -13.78
N ALA A 452 -19.20 -10.44 -12.81
CA ALA A 452 -19.47 -9.77 -11.54
C ALA A 452 -18.24 -9.84 -10.65
N VAL A 453 -17.87 -8.71 -10.04
CA VAL A 453 -16.64 -8.58 -9.26
C VAL A 453 -16.98 -8.27 -7.80
N PRO A 454 -16.36 -8.98 -6.83
CA PRO A 454 -16.58 -8.68 -5.43
C PRO A 454 -15.96 -7.32 -5.05
N SER A 455 -16.49 -6.65 -4.02
CA SER A 455 -15.96 -5.34 -3.61
C SER A 455 -14.59 -5.43 -2.95
N ARG A 456 -14.19 -6.62 -2.48
CA ARG A 456 -12.89 -6.96 -1.90
C ARG A 456 -12.60 -8.45 -2.10
N ARG A 457 -11.37 -8.89 -1.89
CA ARG A 457 -11.07 -10.32 -1.82
C ARG A 457 -11.51 -10.94 -0.49
N PHE A 458 -11.70 -12.25 -0.54
CA PHE A 458 -12.04 -13.11 0.59
C PHE A 458 -11.04 -14.24 0.68
N ASN A 459 -10.72 -14.67 1.89
CA ASN A 459 -9.98 -15.90 2.11
C ASN A 459 -10.91 -17.10 1.91
N ALA A 460 -10.34 -18.28 1.70
CA ALA A 460 -11.10 -19.53 1.73
C ALA A 460 -11.81 -19.65 3.09
N GLY A 461 -13.14 -19.81 3.08
CA GLY A 461 -13.96 -19.89 4.30
C GLY A 461 -14.48 -18.55 4.85
N ALA A 462 -14.55 -17.49 4.03
CA ALA A 462 -15.23 -16.27 4.48
C ALA A 462 -16.70 -16.54 4.83
N PRO A 463 -17.22 -16.00 5.96
CA PRO A 463 -18.60 -16.25 6.38
C PRO A 463 -19.63 -15.82 5.34
N ASP A 464 -20.74 -16.56 5.22
CA ASP A 464 -21.80 -16.28 4.24
C ASP A 464 -22.36 -14.86 4.35
N GLU A 465 -22.52 -14.33 5.57
CA GLU A 465 -22.93 -12.95 5.79
C GLU A 465 -21.96 -11.96 5.12
N MET A 466 -20.67 -12.24 5.19
CA MET A 466 -19.63 -11.42 4.59
C MET A 466 -19.67 -11.49 3.05
N LEU A 467 -19.91 -12.68 2.51
CA LEU A 467 -20.07 -12.92 1.07
C LEU A 467 -21.35 -12.26 0.54
N ALA A 468 -22.48 -12.36 1.24
CA ALA A 468 -23.71 -11.65 0.90
C ALA A 468 -23.51 -10.13 0.90
N ARG A 469 -22.75 -9.63 1.87
CA ARG A 469 -22.52 -8.19 2.03
C ARG A 469 -21.55 -7.62 0.99
N TYR A 470 -20.46 -8.31 0.67
CA TYR A 470 -19.33 -7.76 -0.09
C TYR A 470 -18.93 -8.59 -1.33
N GLY A 471 -19.53 -9.75 -1.53
CA GLY A 471 -19.27 -10.67 -2.64
C GLY A 471 -19.65 -10.11 -4.00
N ALA A 472 -19.31 -10.85 -5.05
CA ALA A 472 -19.78 -10.56 -6.39
C ALA A 472 -21.31 -10.65 -6.42
N THR A 473 -21.98 -9.68 -7.06
CA THR A 473 -23.44 -9.65 -7.09
C THR A 473 -23.94 -10.39 -8.33
N PRO A 474 -24.68 -11.50 -8.19
CA PRO A 474 -25.27 -12.20 -9.33
C PRO A 474 -26.20 -11.30 -10.13
N PHE A 475 -26.19 -11.45 -11.44
CA PHE A 475 -26.96 -10.63 -12.36
C PHE A 475 -27.61 -11.47 -13.45
N GLN A 476 -28.58 -10.87 -14.12
CA GLN A 476 -29.19 -11.33 -15.36
C GLN A 476 -29.05 -10.23 -16.41
N ILE A 477 -28.70 -10.60 -17.64
CA ILE A 477 -28.77 -9.69 -18.78
C ILE A 477 -30.22 -9.63 -19.23
N VAL A 478 -30.85 -8.45 -19.13
CA VAL A 478 -32.24 -8.21 -19.56
C VAL A 478 -32.27 -7.82 -21.03
N SER A 479 -31.31 -7.00 -21.46
CA SER A 479 -31.13 -6.69 -22.88
C SER A 479 -29.69 -6.28 -23.16
N ILE A 480 -29.24 -6.61 -24.36
CA ILE A 480 -28.00 -6.12 -24.94
C ILE A 480 -28.33 -5.61 -26.35
N LYS A 481 -27.93 -4.37 -26.65
CA LYS A 481 -28.00 -3.82 -28.00
C LYS A 481 -26.60 -3.41 -28.40
N ALA A 482 -26.07 -4.03 -29.44
CA ALA A 482 -24.78 -3.68 -30.02
C ALA A 482 -25.00 -2.87 -31.30
N ARG A 483 -24.23 -1.81 -31.49
CA ARG A 483 -24.22 -1.01 -32.72
C ARG A 483 -22.78 -0.90 -33.19
N LYS A 484 -22.45 -1.47 -34.35
CA LYS A 484 -21.13 -1.26 -34.98
C LYS A 484 -20.93 0.23 -35.24
N GLY A 485 -19.71 0.72 -35.04
CA GLY A 485 -19.30 2.03 -35.53
C GLY A 485 -19.38 2.05 -37.05
N ALA A 486 -19.82 3.16 -37.62
CA ALA A 486 -19.80 3.36 -39.08
C ALA A 486 -18.37 3.46 -39.59
#